data_AF-A0A0A5G521-F1
#
_entry.id   AF-A0A0A5G521-F1
#
_cell.length_a   1.000
_cell.length_b   1.000
_cell.length_c   1.000
_cell.angle_alpha   90.00
_cell.angle_beta   90.00
_cell.angle_gamma   90.00
#
_symmetry.space_group_name_H-M   'P 1'
#
loop_
_entity.id
_entity.type
_entity.pdbx_description
1 polymer ?
#
loop_
_entity_poly.entity_id
_entity_poly.type
_entity_poly.pdbx_seq_one_letter_code
_entity_poly.pdbx_strand_id
1 'polypeptide(L)'
;MEKELLSIFKYWESKLEKHEWYFIDSYESIINDLTSEDAFNSIPETVSVPLKLENSFLIGETIDFIHEIYNIADITEIHPYLETLINNKRKANG
;
A
#
# COMPACT_ATOMS: atom_id res chain seq x y z
N MET A 1 -5.45 -2.95 -6.35
CA MET A 1 -4.27 -2.38 -5.66
C MET A 1 -3.18 -3.41 -5.36
N GLU A 2 -3.46 -4.49 -4.61
CA GLU A 2 -2.41 -5.44 -4.18
C GLU A 2 -1.59 -5.99 -5.36
N LYS A 3 -2.29 -6.48 -6.38
CA LYS A 3 -1.69 -7.07 -7.58
C LYS A 3 -0.81 -6.07 -8.34
N GLU A 4 -1.20 -4.80 -8.36
CA GLU A 4 -0.47 -3.74 -9.06
C GLU A 4 0.85 -3.45 -8.36
N LEU A 5 0.83 -3.26 -7.03
CA LEU A 5 2.04 -3.09 -6.22
C LEU A 5 3.01 -4.27 -6.36
N LEU A 6 2.50 -5.51 -6.27
CA LEU A 6 3.33 -6.70 -6.46
C LEU A 6 3.93 -6.77 -7.87
N SER A 7 3.23 -6.25 -8.88
CA SER A 7 3.74 -6.18 -10.26
C SER A 7 4.85 -5.13 -10.44
N ILE A 8 4.75 -4.01 -9.73
CA ILE A 8 5.78 -2.96 -9.66
C ILE A 8 7.05 -3.54 -9.07
N PHE A 9 6.92 -4.25 -7.94
CA PHE A 9 8.04 -4.89 -7.23
C PHE A 9 8.70 -6.02 -8.01
N LYS A 10 8.09 -6.54 -9.07
CA LYS A 10 8.75 -7.55 -9.89
C LYS A 10 9.96 -6.95 -10.63
N TYR A 11 11.14 -7.51 -10.38
CA TYR A 11 12.43 -7.05 -10.94
C TYR A 11 12.76 -5.58 -10.65
N TRP A 12 12.32 -5.08 -9.48
CA TRP A 12 12.45 -3.67 -9.10
C TRP A 12 13.89 -3.13 -9.13
N GLU A 13 14.88 -3.93 -8.72
CA GLU A 13 16.30 -3.53 -8.70
C GLU A 13 16.77 -3.11 -10.11
N SER A 14 16.53 -3.95 -11.12
CA SER A 14 16.92 -3.64 -12.51
C SER A 14 16.12 -2.48 -13.09
N LYS A 15 14.90 -2.23 -12.60
CA LYS A 15 14.09 -1.09 -13.03
C LYS A 15 14.64 0.21 -12.43
N LEU A 16 15.00 0.22 -11.14
CA LEU A 16 15.63 1.37 -10.48
C LEU A 16 17.00 1.70 -11.07
N GLU A 17 17.81 0.69 -11.43
CA GLU A 17 19.10 0.91 -12.11
C GLU A 17 18.95 1.67 -13.44
N LYS A 18 17.81 1.49 -14.13
CA LYS A 18 17.52 2.12 -15.43
C LYS A 18 16.71 3.40 -15.30
N HIS A 19 15.96 3.54 -14.22
CA HIS A 19 15.04 4.63 -13.97
C HIS A 19 14.97 4.92 -12.47
N GLU A 20 15.73 5.92 -12.04
CA GLU A 20 15.85 6.33 -10.63
C GLU A 20 14.49 6.64 -9.98
N TRP A 21 13.56 7.19 -10.77
CA TRP A 21 12.23 7.60 -10.29
C TRP A 21 11.15 6.52 -10.52
N TYR A 22 11.54 5.27 -10.79
CA TYR A 22 10.63 4.20 -11.19
C TYR A 22 9.44 4.01 -10.23
N PHE A 23 9.66 4.02 -8.92
CA PHE A 23 8.57 3.83 -7.97
C PHE A 23 7.62 5.01 -7.92
N ILE A 24 8.15 6.23 -7.84
CA ILE A 24 7.31 7.44 -7.82
C ILE A 24 6.42 7.48 -9.07
N ASP A 25 7.00 7.31 -10.26
CA ASP A 25 6.22 7.30 -11.51
C ASP A 25 5.19 6.16 -11.54
N SER A 26 5.56 4.98 -11.02
CA SER A 26 4.64 3.84 -10.97
C SER A 26 3.48 4.09 -9.99
N TYR A 27 3.76 4.71 -8.84
CA TYR A 27 2.75 5.05 -7.85
C TYR A 27 1.83 6.15 -8.33
N GLU A 28 2.36 7.23 -8.89
CA GLU A 28 1.58 8.29 -9.54
C GLU A 28 0.65 7.70 -10.61
N SER A 29 1.14 6.76 -11.43
CA SER A 29 0.32 6.11 -12.46
C SER A 29 -0.86 5.30 -11.90
N ILE A 30 -0.75 4.81 -10.66
CA ILE A 30 -1.83 4.09 -9.98
C ILE A 30 -2.82 5.07 -9.36
N ILE A 31 -2.33 6.14 -8.74
CA ILE A 31 -3.15 6.99 -7.87
C ILE A 31 -3.77 8.20 -8.58
N ASN A 32 -3.23 8.62 -9.73
CA ASN A 32 -3.61 9.87 -10.41
C ASN A 32 -5.12 9.99 -10.73
N ASP A 33 -5.80 8.86 -10.91
CA ASP A 33 -7.23 8.83 -11.25
C ASP A 33 -8.12 8.30 -10.11
N LEU A 34 -7.56 8.05 -8.92
CA LEU A 34 -8.35 7.55 -7.79
C LEU A 34 -9.23 8.64 -7.21
N THR A 35 -10.52 8.34 -7.06
CA THR A 35 -11.38 9.11 -6.18
C THR A 35 -11.09 8.76 -4.71
N SER A 36 -11.56 9.59 -3.78
CA SER A 36 -11.46 9.27 -2.34
C SER A 36 -12.15 7.95 -1.99
N GLU A 37 -13.25 7.60 -2.67
CA GLU A 37 -13.93 6.31 -2.49
C GLU A 37 -13.08 5.14 -3.02
N ASP A 38 -12.45 5.28 -4.19
CA ASP A 38 -11.55 4.25 -4.72
C ASP A 38 -10.35 4.03 -3.81
N ALA A 39 -9.73 5.12 -3.34
CA ALA A 39 -8.63 5.07 -2.39
C ALA A 39 -9.05 4.39 -1.08
N PHE A 40 -10.20 4.78 -0.51
CA PHE A 40 -10.76 4.14 0.68
C PHE A 40 -10.94 2.63 0.49
N ASN A 41 -11.60 2.23 -0.61
CA ASN A 41 -11.86 0.83 -0.92
C ASN A 41 -10.57 0.02 -1.19
N SER A 42 -9.49 0.68 -1.59
CA SER A 42 -8.19 0.05 -1.84
C SER A 42 -7.37 -0.22 -0.57
N ILE A 43 -7.70 0.41 0.56
CA ILE A 43 -6.94 0.31 1.82
C ILE A 43 -6.70 -1.16 2.23
N PRO A 44 -7.72 -2.04 2.29
CA PRO A 44 -7.52 -3.43 2.73
C PRO A 44 -6.53 -4.21 1.86
N GLU A 45 -6.55 -4.00 0.55
CA GLU A 45 -5.62 -4.65 -0.38
C GLU A 45 -4.20 -4.11 -0.19
N THR A 46 -4.07 -2.79 -0.04
CA THR A 46 -2.78 -2.09 0.10
C THR A 46 -2.07 -2.51 1.38
N VAL A 47 -2.78 -2.50 2.52
CA VAL A 47 -2.22 -2.88 3.83
C VAL A 47 -1.90 -4.38 3.96
N SER A 48 -2.41 -5.21 3.04
CA SER A 48 -2.07 -6.63 2.99
C SER A 48 -0.67 -6.88 2.40
N VAL A 49 -0.20 -5.97 1.52
CA VAL A 49 1.06 -6.13 0.78
C VAL A 49 2.28 -6.24 1.70
N PRO A 50 2.49 -5.39 2.71
CA PRO A 50 3.64 -5.51 3.61
C PRO A 50 3.72 -6.87 4.32
N LEU A 51 2.58 -7.54 4.55
CA LEU A 51 2.52 -8.86 5.19
C LEU A 51 3.01 -10.00 4.29
N LYS A 52 3.17 -9.73 2.98
CA LYS A 52 3.60 -10.70 1.96
C LYS A 52 5.03 -10.46 1.50
N LEU A 53 5.67 -9.40 1.98
CA LEU A 53 7.03 -9.01 1.59
C LEU A 53 8.04 -9.47 2.64
N GLU A 54 9.18 -9.97 2.18
CA GLU A 54 10.33 -10.29 3.04
C GLU A 54 11.40 -9.19 2.99
N ASN A 55 11.40 -8.38 1.92
CA ASN A 55 12.39 -7.34 1.70
C ASN A 55 11.98 -6.05 2.44
N SER A 56 12.80 -5.62 3.41
CA SER A 56 12.53 -4.45 4.26
C SER A 56 12.45 -3.13 3.48
N PHE A 57 13.20 -2.99 2.40
CA PHE A 57 13.14 -1.81 1.54
C PHE A 57 11.79 -1.73 0.85
N LEU A 58 11.31 -2.83 0.25
CA LEU A 58 9.97 -2.87 -0.36
C LEU A 58 8.82 -2.69 0.65
N ILE A 59 9.02 -3.18 1.89
CA ILE A 59 8.08 -2.91 2.98
C ILE A 59 8.00 -1.40 3.22
N GLY A 60 9.15 -0.72 3.31
CA GLY A 60 9.23 0.73 3.43
C GLY A 60 8.48 1.46 2.33
N GLU A 61 8.78 1.14 1.06
CA GLU A 61 8.10 1.73 -0.10
C GLU A 61 6.58 1.51 -0.06
N THR A 62 6.14 0.34 0.41
CA THR A 62 4.70 0.06 0.57
C THR A 62 4.06 0.89 1.69
N ILE A 63 4.79 1.15 2.79
CA ILE A 63 4.30 2.01 3.87
C ILE A 63 4.12 3.45 3.38
N ASP A 64 5.06 3.97 2.60
CA ASP A 64 4.95 5.30 2.01
C ASP A 64 3.77 5.38 1.04
N PHE A 65 3.57 4.35 0.22
CA PHE A 65 2.39 4.25 -0.65
C PHE A 65 1.07 4.18 0.14
N ILE A 66 1.04 3.46 1.27
CA ILE A 66 -0.15 3.43 2.15
C ILE A 66 -0.48 4.83 2.65
N HIS A 67 0.52 5.63 3.08
CA HIS A 67 0.27 7.00 3.52
C HIS A 67 -0.41 7.83 2.41
N GLU A 68 0.02 7.66 1.16
CA GLU A 68 -0.58 8.38 0.04
C GLU A 68 -2.03 7.97 -0.23
N ILE A 69 -2.33 6.67 -0.17
CA ILE A 69 -3.72 6.19 -0.26
C ILE A 69 -4.60 6.78 0.85
N TYR A 70 -4.07 6.87 2.08
CA TYR A 70 -4.81 7.48 3.19
C TYR A 70 -5.03 8.98 2.98
N ASN A 71 -4.06 9.70 2.42
CA ASN A 71 -4.20 11.11 2.07
C ASN A 71 -5.32 11.32 1.04
N ILE A 72 -5.37 10.48 0.00
CA ILE A 72 -6.40 10.58 -1.06
C ILE A 72 -7.78 10.17 -0.55
N ALA A 73 -7.85 9.14 0.30
CA ALA A 73 -9.09 8.68 0.90
C ALA A 73 -9.75 9.75 1.80
N ASP A 74 -8.99 10.75 2.25
CA ASP A 74 -9.44 11.88 3.08
C ASP A 74 -10.23 11.42 4.32
N ILE A 75 -9.77 10.34 4.95
CA ILE A 75 -10.41 9.77 6.14
C ILE A 75 -9.72 10.24 7.42
N THR A 76 -10.54 10.58 8.41
CA THR A 76 -10.09 10.98 9.76
C THR A 76 -10.17 9.84 10.77
N GLU A 77 -10.80 8.73 10.38
CA GLU A 77 -11.00 7.54 11.21
C GLU A 77 -10.29 6.32 10.64
N ILE A 78 -10.03 5.33 11.48
CA ILE A 78 -9.40 4.07 11.07
C ILE A 78 -10.37 3.31 10.16
N HIS A 79 -9.88 2.84 9.01
CA HIS A 79 -10.67 2.02 8.11
C HIS A 79 -11.22 0.76 8.84
N PRO A 80 -12.53 0.42 8.73
CA PRO A 80 -13.17 -0.66 9.50
C PRO A 80 -12.49 -2.03 9.40
N TYR A 81 -11.91 -2.33 8.23
CA TYR A 81 -11.09 -3.52 8.02
C TYR A 81 -9.92 -3.61 9.01
N LEU A 82 -9.16 -2.51 9.19
CA LEU A 82 -8.03 -2.48 10.11
C LEU A 82 -8.49 -2.56 11.57
N GLU A 83 -9.58 -1.88 11.91
CA GLU A 83 -10.15 -1.96 13.25
C GLU A 83 -10.51 -3.42 13.61
N THR A 84 -11.13 -4.13 12.67
CA THR A 84 -11.45 -5.56 12.82
C THR A 84 -10.19 -6.41 13.01
N LEU A 85 -9.14 -6.19 12.20
CA LEU A 85 -7.87 -6.92 12.33
C LEU A 85 -7.20 -6.68 13.69
N ILE A 86 -7.15 -5.44 14.15
CA ILE A 86 -6.55 -5.05 15.44
C ILE A 86 -7.31 -5.72 16.58
N ASN A 87 -8.65 -5.66 16.56
CA ASN A 87 -9.48 -6.24 17.59
C ASN A 87 -9.36 -7.77 17.63
N ASN A 88 -9.24 -8.43 16.47
CA ASN A 88 -9.01 -9.87 16.40
C ASN A 88 -7.64 -10.26 16.97
N LYS A 89 -6.58 -9.52 16.66
CA LYS A 89 -5.26 -9.77 17.26
C LYS A 89 -5.24 -9.58 18.77
N ARG A 90 -5.93 -8.56 19.29
CA ARG A 90 -6.05 -8.34 20.75
C ARG A 90 -6.74 -9.51 21.45
N LYS A 91 -7.81 -10.04 20.87
CA LYS A 91 -8.53 -11.22 21.40
C LYS A 91 -7.72 -12.51 21.36
N ALA A 92 -6.84 -12.68 20.37
CA ALA A 92 -6.01 -13.87 20.25
C ALA A 92 -4.85 -13.91 21.27
N ASN A 93 -4.49 -12.75 21.85
CA ASN A 93 -3.35 -12.58 22.75
C ASN A 93 -3.74 -12.36 24.22
N GLY A 94 -5.03 -12.45 24.57
CA GLY A 94 -5.56 -12.32 25.93
C GLY A 94 -6.21 -13.62 26.39
#